data_AF-A0A7W2NKP4-F1
#
_entry.id   AF-A0A7W2NKP4-F1
#
_cell.length_a   1.000
_cell.length_b   1.000
_cell.length_c   1.000
_cell.angle_alpha   90.00
_cell.angle_beta   90.00
_cell.angle_gamma   90.00
#
_symmetry.space_group_name_H-M   'P 1'
#
loop_
_entity.id
_entity.type
_entity.pdbx_description
1 polymer ?
#
loop_
_entity_poly.entity_id
_entity_poly.type
_entity_poly.pdbx_seq_one_letter_code
_entity_poly.pdbx_strand_id
1 'polypeptide(L)'
;MRKSDKKIDNQIIKSLTEVCQSALEEIDGFEWLTHTVNFDNFPDSLKIVCVFDSNKKLASYLKSSESKHLALLIADSLADIGIKLNSVKNQIELDSEENCTLYHAGNWHKRLS
;
A
#
# COMPACT_ATOMS: atom_id res chain seq x y z
N MET A 1 19.48 -0.24 -10.53
CA MET A 1 19.30 -0.03 -9.08
C MET A 1 20.64 0.26 -8.42
N ARG A 2 20.81 1.47 -7.88
CA ARG A 2 22.01 1.94 -7.18
C ARG A 2 21.99 1.41 -5.72
N LYS A 3 23.14 1.45 -5.04
CA LYS A 3 23.24 0.99 -3.63
C LYS A 3 22.32 1.78 -2.69
N SER A 4 22.10 3.06 -2.97
CA SER A 4 21.20 3.93 -2.20
C SER A 4 19.74 3.52 -2.34
N ASP A 5 19.29 3.20 -3.55
CA ASP A 5 17.93 2.77 -3.86
C ASP A 5 17.57 1.51 -3.08
N LYS A 6 18.46 0.50 -3.06
CA LYS A 6 18.28 -0.72 -2.26
C LYS A 6 18.11 -0.42 -0.77
N LYS A 7 18.80 0.58 -0.24
CA LYS A 7 18.69 0.93 1.17
C LYS A 7 17.34 1.56 1.48
N ILE A 8 16.87 2.46 0.61
CA ILE A 8 15.55 3.10 0.73
C ILE A 8 14.46 2.03 0.62
N ASP A 9 14.53 1.17 -0.39
CA ASP A 9 13.57 0.07 -0.59
C ASP A 9 13.46 -0.83 0.65
N ASN A 10 14.59 -1.26 1.21
CA ASN A 10 14.59 -2.07 2.43
C ASN A 10 13.98 -1.34 3.64
N GLN A 11 14.14 -0.02 3.74
CA GLN A 11 13.50 0.75 4.80
C GLN A 11 11.98 0.82 4.58
N ILE A 12 11.54 1.08 3.35
CA ILE A 12 10.11 1.07 2.99
C ILE A 12 9.50 -0.29 3.33
N ILE A 13 10.13 -1.39 2.92
CA ILE A 13 9.64 -2.75 3.21
C ILE A 13 9.46 -2.94 4.73
N LYS A 14 10.43 -2.52 5.55
CA LYS A 14 10.34 -2.66 7.00
C LYS A 14 9.17 -1.87 7.58
N SER A 15 9.12 -0.57 7.27
CA SER A 15 8.02 0.32 7.69
C SER A 15 6.66 -0.24 7.28
N LEU A 16 6.52 -0.64 6.02
CA LEU A 16 5.28 -1.21 5.49
C LEU A 16 4.93 -2.57 6.09
N THR A 17 5.91 -3.38 6.49
CA THR A 17 5.67 -4.67 7.17
C THR A 17 5.05 -4.46 8.55
N GLU A 18 5.46 -3.42 9.27
CA GLU A 18 4.86 -3.06 10.56
C GLU A 18 3.42 -2.59 10.37
N VAL A 19 3.20 -1.68 9.40
CA VAL A 19 1.86 -1.20 9.05
C VAL A 19 0.96 -2.35 8.60
N CYS A 20 1.48 -3.29 7.81
CA CYS A 20 0.72 -4.46 7.34
C CYS A 20 0.24 -5.34 8.49
N GLN A 21 1.08 -5.54 9.52
CA GLN A 21 0.69 -6.32 10.70
C GLN A 21 -0.39 -5.61 11.52
N SER A 22 -0.23 -4.32 11.79
CA SER A 22 -1.26 -3.53 12.48
C SER A 22 -2.58 -3.53 11.69
N ALA A 23 -2.51 -3.31 10.38
CA ALA A 23 -3.67 -3.36 9.50
C ALA A 23 -4.39 -4.72 9.50
N LEU A 24 -3.65 -5.82 9.56
CA LEU A 24 -4.22 -7.17 9.66
C LEU A 24 -5.01 -7.39 10.95
N GLU A 25 -4.59 -6.77 12.06
CA GLU A 25 -5.26 -6.88 13.36
C GLU A 25 -6.42 -5.88 13.51
N GLU A 26 -6.27 -4.68 12.95
CA GLU A 26 -7.25 -3.59 13.08
C GLU A 26 -8.35 -3.62 12.01
N ILE A 27 -8.02 -4.06 10.79
CA ILE A 27 -8.89 -3.95 9.63
C ILE A 27 -9.42 -5.31 9.21
N ASP A 28 -10.70 -5.51 9.47
CA ASP A 28 -11.40 -6.73 9.11
C ASP A 28 -11.51 -6.89 7.58
N GLY A 29 -10.87 -7.96 7.06
CA GLY A 29 -10.82 -8.28 5.64
C GLY A 29 -9.63 -7.67 4.88
N PHE A 30 -8.69 -7.02 5.55
CA PHE A 30 -7.38 -6.71 4.97
C PHE A 30 -6.54 -7.99 4.89
N GLU A 31 -5.79 -8.19 3.80
CA GLU A 31 -4.93 -9.38 3.64
C GLU A 31 -3.45 -9.02 3.55
N TRP A 32 -3.08 -8.09 2.68
CA TRP A 32 -1.69 -7.70 2.49
C TRP A 32 -1.60 -6.34 1.81
N LEU A 33 -0.42 -5.72 1.88
CA LEU A 33 -0.09 -4.54 1.09
C LEU A 33 1.24 -4.74 0.37
N THR A 34 1.42 -4.05 -0.73
CA THR A 34 2.66 -4.02 -1.50
C THR A 34 3.00 -2.60 -1.90
N HIS A 35 4.25 -2.34 -2.22
CA HIS A 35 4.69 -1.07 -2.76
C HIS A 35 5.37 -1.25 -4.11
N THR A 36 5.22 -0.25 -4.96
CA THR A 36 5.92 -0.14 -6.23
C THR A 36 6.53 1.24 -6.29
N VAL A 37 7.83 1.31 -6.51
CA VAL A 37 8.57 2.57 -6.48
C VAL A 37 9.46 2.68 -7.70
N ASN A 38 9.39 3.83 -8.38
CA ASN A 38 10.32 4.14 -9.44
C ASN A 38 11.37 5.14 -8.93
N PHE A 39 12.56 4.63 -8.59
CA PHE A 39 13.67 5.44 -8.07
C PHE A 39 14.12 6.57 -8.99
N ASP A 40 13.75 6.54 -10.27
CA ASP A 40 14.03 7.62 -11.22
C ASP A 40 13.19 8.89 -10.93
N ASN A 41 11.98 8.71 -10.39
CA ASN A 41 11.03 9.79 -10.07
C ASN A 41 10.62 9.79 -8.58
N PHE A 42 11.52 9.31 -7.71
CA PHE A 42 11.26 9.22 -6.27
C PHE A 42 11.33 10.61 -5.61
N PRO A 43 10.45 10.94 -4.63
CA PRO A 43 9.44 10.09 -3.96
C PRO A 43 8.03 10.08 -4.59
N ASP A 44 7.79 10.86 -5.64
CA ASP A 44 6.44 11.04 -6.21
C ASP A 44 5.92 9.76 -6.89
N SER A 45 6.82 8.93 -7.40
CA SER A 45 6.51 7.66 -8.07
C SER A 45 6.16 6.51 -7.13
N LEU A 46 6.31 6.68 -5.81
CA LEU A 46 6.00 5.64 -4.84
C LEU A 46 4.50 5.41 -4.83
N LYS A 47 4.11 4.17 -5.10
CA LYS A 47 2.74 3.68 -5.00
C LYS A 47 2.68 2.56 -3.98
N ILE A 48 1.62 2.55 -3.19
CA ILE A 48 1.31 1.53 -2.21
C ILE A 48 -0.06 0.97 -2.60
N VAL A 49 -0.16 -0.34 -2.74
CA VAL A 49 -1.40 -1.02 -3.07
C VAL A 49 -1.77 -1.92 -1.91
N CYS A 50 -2.95 -1.69 -1.33
CA CYS A 50 -3.48 -2.43 -0.19
C CYS A 50 -4.58 -3.35 -0.68
N VAL A 51 -4.47 -4.63 -0.39
CA VAL A 51 -5.35 -5.68 -0.88
C VAL A 51 -6.20 -6.23 0.24
N PHE A 52 -7.51 -6.27 -0.04
CA PHE A 52 -8.54 -6.84 0.82
C PHE A 52 -9.02 -8.17 0.26
N ASP A 53 -9.54 -9.03 1.12
CA ASP A 53 -10.16 -10.30 0.74
C ASP A 53 -11.37 -10.07 -0.19
N SER A 54 -12.29 -9.19 0.22
CA SER A 54 -13.58 -9.01 -0.45
C SER A 54 -13.89 -7.54 -0.76
N ASN A 55 -14.54 -7.27 -1.91
CA ASN A 55 -15.01 -5.92 -2.25
C ASN A 55 -15.99 -5.35 -1.22
N LYS A 56 -16.76 -6.20 -0.53
CA LYS A 56 -17.65 -5.76 0.56
C LYS A 56 -16.89 -5.17 1.73
N LYS A 57 -15.79 -5.80 2.13
CA LYS A 57 -14.93 -5.33 3.24
C LYS A 57 -14.23 -4.05 2.83
N LEU A 58 -13.66 -4.02 1.63
CA LEU A 58 -13.09 -2.80 1.03
C LEU A 58 -14.10 -1.64 0.99
N ALA A 59 -15.32 -1.86 0.51
CA ALA A 59 -16.34 -0.82 0.44
C ALA A 59 -16.79 -0.35 1.84
N SER A 60 -16.81 -1.26 2.83
CA SER A 60 -17.12 -0.91 4.22
C SER A 60 -15.99 -0.08 4.82
N TYR A 61 -14.75 -0.47 4.58
CA TYR A 61 -13.55 0.22 4.98
C TYR A 61 -13.43 1.63 4.37
N LEU A 62 -13.72 1.76 3.07
CA LEU A 62 -13.78 3.04 2.36
C LEU A 62 -14.86 3.99 2.92
N LYS A 63 -15.98 3.44 3.40
CA LYS A 63 -17.04 4.21 4.06
C LYS A 63 -16.66 4.60 5.49
N SER A 64 -15.82 3.80 6.14
CA SER A 64 -15.28 4.08 7.45
C SER A 64 -14.18 5.15 7.39
N SER A 65 -14.05 5.90 8.48
CA SER A 65 -12.94 6.86 8.67
C SER A 65 -11.56 6.18 8.70
N GLU A 66 -11.54 4.86 8.91
CA GLU A 66 -10.37 3.98 8.93
C GLU A 66 -9.58 3.99 7.62
N SER A 67 -10.26 4.26 6.48
CA SER A 67 -9.61 4.47 5.17
C SER A 67 -8.56 5.57 5.18
N LYS A 68 -8.76 6.61 6.01
CA LYS A 68 -7.76 7.65 6.23
C LYS A 68 -6.74 7.23 7.27
N HIS A 69 -7.11 6.37 8.20
CA HIS A 69 -6.22 5.91 9.27
C HIS A 69 -5.03 5.14 8.70
N LEU A 70 -5.25 4.11 7.88
CA LEU A 70 -4.17 3.37 7.22
C LEU A 70 -3.32 4.27 6.33
N ALA A 71 -3.96 5.16 5.57
CA ALA A 71 -3.25 6.10 4.71
C ALA A 71 -2.33 7.03 5.52
N LEU A 72 -2.78 7.49 6.69
CA LEU A 72 -1.98 8.25 7.63
C LEU A 72 -0.87 7.41 8.26
N LEU A 73 -1.17 6.16 8.64
CA LEU A 73 -0.20 5.22 9.24
C LEU A 73 0.95 4.91 8.28
N ILE A 74 0.63 4.66 7.01
CA ILE A 74 1.61 4.50 5.93
C ILE A 74 2.43 5.78 5.77
N ALA A 75 1.77 6.94 5.70
CA ALA A 75 2.45 8.22 5.53
C ALA A 75 3.38 8.56 6.71
N ASP A 76 2.95 8.26 7.94
CA ASP A 76 3.71 8.49 9.16
C ASP A 76 4.91 7.54 9.26
N SER A 77 4.69 6.24 9.02
CA SER A 77 5.76 5.24 9.01
C SER A 77 6.82 5.52 7.93
N LEU A 78 6.41 6.04 6.77
CA LEU A 78 7.32 6.51 5.73
C LEU A 78 8.02 7.82 6.12
N ALA A 79 7.32 8.75 6.78
CA ALA A 79 7.89 10.01 7.23
C ALA A 79 8.98 9.80 8.30
N ASP A 80 8.83 8.80 9.17
CA ASP A 80 9.81 8.41 10.19
C ASP A 80 11.17 8.02 9.57
N ILE A 81 11.14 7.30 8.45
CA ILE A 81 12.33 6.95 7.67
C ILE A 81 12.79 8.05 6.70
N GLY A 82 12.16 9.23 6.75
CA GLY A 82 12.52 10.41 5.95
C GLY A 82 11.88 10.49 4.57
N ILE A 83 10.84 9.70 4.29
CA ILE A 83 10.12 9.66 3.01
C ILE A 83 8.80 10.41 3.15
N LYS A 84 8.68 11.57 2.50
CA LYS A 84 7.42 12.33 2.48
C LYS A 84 6.58 11.96 1.28
N LEU A 85 5.39 11.41 1.54
CA LEU A 85 4.34 11.25 0.54
C LEU A 85 3.73 12.62 0.23
N ASN A 86 3.93 13.10 -0.99
CA ASN A 86 3.40 14.39 -1.41
C ASN A 86 1.90 14.32 -1.73
N SER A 87 1.40 13.15 -2.11
CA SER A 87 -0.01 12.92 -2.43
C SER A 87 -0.45 11.53 -2.00
N VAL A 88 -0.64 11.35 -0.69
CA VAL A 88 -1.08 10.09 -0.06
C VAL A 88 -2.29 9.46 -0.79
N LYS A 89 -3.27 10.27 -1.22
CA LYS A 89 -4.45 9.78 -1.96
C LYS A 89 -4.18 9.25 -3.36
N ASN A 90 -3.13 9.74 -4.04
CA ASN A 90 -2.76 9.27 -5.37
C ASN A 90 -1.70 8.16 -5.31
N GLN A 91 -0.96 8.12 -4.20
CA GLN A 91 0.11 7.15 -3.97
C GLN A 91 -0.44 5.88 -3.30
N ILE A 92 -1.54 5.94 -2.56
CA ILE A 92 -2.15 4.77 -1.92
C ILE A 92 -3.39 4.36 -2.70
N GLU A 93 -3.35 3.14 -3.23
CA GLU A 93 -4.44 2.49 -3.94
C GLU A 93 -4.99 1.33 -3.09
N LEU A 94 -6.31 1.19 -3.09
CA LEU A 94 -6.99 0.14 -2.34
C LEU A 94 -7.66 -0.80 -3.34
N ASP A 95 -7.44 -2.09 -3.17
CA ASP A 95 -7.86 -3.13 -4.09
C ASP A 95 -8.34 -4.37 -3.33
N SER A 96 -8.88 -5.37 -4.03
CA SER A 96 -9.27 -6.63 -3.43
C SER A 96 -8.97 -7.84 -4.31
N GLU A 97 -8.74 -8.99 -3.68
CA GLU A 97 -8.55 -10.30 -4.33
C GLU A 97 -9.75 -10.65 -5.21
N GLU A 98 -10.97 -10.39 -4.74
CA GLU A 98 -12.17 -10.57 -5.54
C GLU A 98 -12.12 -9.72 -6.82
N ASN A 99 -11.68 -8.46 -6.72
CA ASN A 99 -11.54 -7.58 -7.89
C ASN A 99 -10.43 -8.07 -8.84
N CYS A 100 -9.28 -8.49 -8.31
CA CYS A 100 -8.20 -9.06 -9.12
C CYS A 100 -8.64 -10.34 -9.84
N THR A 101 -9.39 -11.20 -9.15
CA THR A 101 -9.97 -12.43 -9.70
C THR A 101 -10.97 -12.12 -10.81
N LEU A 102 -11.86 -11.15 -10.60
CA LEU A 102 -12.88 -10.78 -11.58
C LEU A 102 -12.31 -10.13 -12.85
N TYR A 103 -11.38 -9.18 -12.70
CA TYR A 103 -10.90 -8.38 -13.84
C TYR A 103 -9.62 -8.92 -14.48
N HIS A 104 -8.78 -9.62 -13.71
CA HIS A 104 -7.46 -10.08 -14.15
C HIS A 104 -7.22 -11.58 -13.89
N ALA A 105 -8.26 -12.35 -13.54
CA ALA A 105 -8.16 -13.77 -13.22
C ALA A 105 -7.11 -14.08 -12.13
N GLY A 106 -6.98 -13.18 -11.14
CA GLY A 106 -6.03 -13.32 -10.03
C GLY A 106 -4.59 -12.95 -10.39
N ASN A 107 -4.35 -12.41 -11.60
CA ASN A 107 -3.01 -12.00 -12.02
C ASN A 107 -2.66 -10.61 -11.49
N TRP A 108 -2.21 -10.55 -10.25
CA TRP A 108 -1.63 -9.33 -9.65
C TRP A 108 -0.47 -8.77 -10.47
N HIS A 109 0.30 -9.63 -11.14
CA HIS A 109 1.37 -9.18 -12.03
C HIS A 109 0.88 -8.29 -13.18
N LYS A 110 -0.30 -8.59 -13.76
CA LYS A 110 -0.91 -7.76 -14.82
C LYS A 110 -1.58 -6.51 -14.28
N ARG A 111 -2.02 -6.56 -13.02
CA ARG A 111 -2.71 -5.47 -12.35
C ARG A 111 -1.75 -4.40 -11.83
N LEU A 112 -0.54 -4.82 -11.44
CA LEU A 112 0.53 -3.98 -10.92
C LEU A 112 1.63 -3.65 -11.95
N SER A 113 1.54 -4.16 -13.20
CA SER A 113 2.46 -3.85 -14.31
C SER A 113 2.15 -2.53 -15.00
#